data_AF-A0A0M3J1B9-F1
#
_entry.id   AF-A0A0M3J1B9-F1
#
_cell.length_a   1.000
_cell.length_b   1.000
_cell.length_c   1.000
_cell.angle_alpha   90.00
_cell.angle_beta   90.00
_cell.angle_gamma   90.00
#
_symmetry.space_group_name_H-M   'P 1'
#
loop_
_entity.id
_entity.type
_entity.pdbx_description
1 polymer ?
#
loop_
_entity_poly.entity_id
_entity_poly.type
_entity_poly.pdbx_seq_one_letter_code
_entity_poly.pdbx_strand_id
1 'polypeptide(L)'
;MVVLVSLSLIELPRRINIEELSLAGGFALTQEPFFRSLLRASVAYTIKKQLSKAQIKIPPNLGRTMFGVIDETGILQYGQVFVQYSKAISNKKPARNAAKRILKGPILMTKNPQIVAGDARVFEAIDVPELRHLVNVVVFPQYGPRPHPDEMAGSDLDGDEYCVIWDERLLLENNEEPIDFTKTVRMPDNMIEFFVNYIKQDSIGTIANAFMVNADLYGITSQVCMNIARKQSQSVDFPKTGQPPAPLVKQWTQQEDGTFLPPEKAERWPDFMTKSHKPCYVSPRLLGYLFRFTFHFDVLAIASVSEQREALELDQDLLYEGREEYLEIARERYNAFSTGQPRTLYVLLKALLDNYGIPDEGQLFSGCVSVIRNRISDRDMDDMSFYNTLHMIEQKMSEVFLRYRIDFYKEFGGYVENTEAELSYGGNDTSEANERRICKSPSENMQKKASAYYEICYGIKFNFAFVIYLFI
;
A
#
# COMPACT_ATOMS: atom_id res chain seq x y z
N MET A 1 -10.20 -17.85 -9.03
CA MET A 1 -11.34 -16.99 -8.57
C MET A 1 -11.13 -16.39 -7.17
N VAL A 2 -9.98 -16.61 -6.48
CA VAL A 2 -9.79 -16.21 -5.06
C VAL A 2 -8.92 -14.94 -4.87
N VAL A 3 -8.33 -14.37 -5.92
CA VAL A 3 -7.48 -13.15 -5.82
C VAL A 3 -8.27 -11.84 -6.04
N LEU A 4 -9.53 -11.92 -6.45
CA LEU A 4 -10.38 -10.74 -6.76
C LEU A 4 -11.22 -10.23 -5.56
N VAL A 5 -11.15 -10.86 -4.39
CA VAL A 5 -12.13 -10.66 -3.29
C VAL A 5 -11.84 -9.43 -2.39
N SER A 6 -10.89 -8.54 -2.74
CA SER A 6 -10.61 -7.36 -1.90
C SER A 6 -10.50 -6.03 -2.63
N LEU A 7 -10.91 -5.96 -3.90
CA LEU A 7 -11.06 -4.69 -4.60
C LEU A 7 -12.53 -4.33 -4.56
N SER A 8 -12.91 -3.53 -3.57
CA SER A 8 -14.18 -2.82 -3.68
C SER A 8 -14.03 -1.84 -4.84
N LEU A 9 -14.87 -1.97 -5.86
CA LEU A 9 -14.96 -0.99 -6.94
C LEU A 9 -15.20 0.43 -6.39
N ILE A 10 -15.78 0.56 -5.18
CA ILE A 10 -16.00 1.80 -4.45
C ILE A 10 -14.66 2.48 -4.06
N GLU A 11 -13.56 1.73 -3.97
CA GLU A 11 -12.21 2.26 -3.72
C GLU A 11 -11.49 2.71 -5.00
N LEU A 12 -12.00 2.35 -6.19
CA LEU A 12 -11.53 2.83 -7.49
C LEU A 12 -12.17 4.20 -7.80
N PRO A 13 -11.59 4.97 -8.75
CA PRO A 13 -11.33 6.41 -8.65
C PRO A 13 -12.31 7.20 -7.76
N ARG A 14 -11.78 7.93 -6.77
CA ARG A 14 -12.53 8.82 -5.86
C ARG A 14 -13.46 9.84 -6.53
N ARG A 15 -13.44 9.96 -7.86
CA ARG A 15 -14.05 11.01 -8.66
C ARG A 15 -15.25 10.53 -9.47
N ILE A 16 -15.50 9.22 -9.53
CA ILE A 16 -16.63 8.63 -10.26
C ILE A 16 -17.45 7.81 -9.28
N ASN A 17 -18.75 8.12 -9.20
CA ASN A 17 -19.67 7.31 -8.41
C ASN A 17 -20.04 6.04 -9.19
N ILE A 18 -19.32 4.96 -8.91
CA ILE A 18 -19.52 3.66 -9.57
C ILE A 18 -20.85 3.01 -9.12
N GLU A 19 -21.44 3.39 -7.98
CA GLU A 19 -22.73 2.84 -7.52
C GLU A 19 -23.89 3.31 -8.41
N GLU A 20 -23.84 4.55 -8.89
CA GLU A 20 -24.83 5.12 -9.82
C GLU A 20 -24.63 4.59 -11.26
N LEU A 21 -23.42 4.20 -11.63
CA LEU A 21 -23.07 3.59 -12.93
C LEU A 21 -23.35 2.08 -12.97
N SER A 22 -24.48 1.67 -12.38
CA SER A 22 -24.88 0.27 -12.34
C SER A 22 -25.35 -0.24 -13.72
N LEU A 23 -25.36 -1.56 -13.88
CA LEU A 23 -25.99 -2.24 -15.02
C LEU A 23 -27.47 -1.85 -15.18
N ALA A 24 -28.15 -1.49 -14.09
CA ALA A 24 -29.52 -1.00 -14.12
C ALA A 24 -29.64 0.43 -14.70
N GLY A 25 -28.54 1.19 -14.72
CA GLY A 25 -28.40 2.48 -15.41
C GLY A 25 -27.85 2.36 -16.84
N GLY A 26 -27.76 1.14 -17.39
CA GLY A 26 -27.30 0.88 -18.77
C GLY A 26 -25.79 0.73 -18.93
N PHE A 27 -24.99 0.87 -17.86
CA PHE A 27 -23.54 0.79 -17.96
C PHE A 27 -23.00 -0.62 -17.79
N ALA A 28 -22.40 -1.18 -18.85
CA ALA A 28 -21.63 -2.40 -18.77
C ALA A 28 -20.15 -2.10 -18.45
N LEU A 29 -19.81 -1.99 -17.16
CA LEU A 29 -18.46 -1.64 -16.66
C LEU A 29 -17.30 -2.50 -17.21
N THR A 30 -17.58 -3.72 -17.65
CA THR A 30 -16.56 -4.61 -18.22
C THR A 30 -16.38 -4.45 -19.73
N GLN A 31 -17.38 -3.88 -20.42
CA GLN A 31 -17.33 -3.62 -21.87
C GLN A 31 -16.76 -2.25 -22.17
N GLU A 32 -17.09 -1.27 -21.33
CA GLU A 32 -16.63 0.09 -21.56
C GLU A 32 -15.08 0.19 -21.41
N PRO A 33 -14.37 0.76 -22.39
CA PRO A 33 -12.91 0.69 -22.42
C PRO A 33 -12.18 1.40 -21.26
N PHE A 34 -12.70 2.53 -20.76
CA PHE A 34 -12.12 3.25 -19.63
C PHE A 34 -12.20 2.42 -18.34
N PHE A 35 -13.37 1.90 -17.98
CA PHE A 35 -13.53 1.06 -16.78
C PHE A 35 -12.73 -0.23 -16.87
N ARG A 36 -12.69 -0.85 -18.05
CA ARG A 36 -11.81 -1.99 -18.31
C ARG A 36 -10.33 -1.63 -18.11
N SER A 37 -9.92 -0.43 -18.51
CA SER A 37 -8.56 0.10 -18.26
C SER A 37 -8.27 0.29 -16.77
N LEU A 38 -9.21 0.86 -16.01
CA LEU A 38 -9.10 1.01 -14.54
C LEU A 38 -8.97 -0.35 -13.83
N LEU A 39 -9.79 -1.32 -14.22
CA LEU A 39 -9.73 -2.68 -13.70
C LEU A 39 -8.39 -3.34 -13.99
N ARG A 40 -7.90 -3.24 -15.23
CA ARG A 40 -6.58 -3.77 -15.62
C ARG A 40 -5.45 -3.12 -14.82
N ALA A 41 -5.47 -1.79 -14.67
CA ALA A 41 -4.49 -1.07 -13.87
C ALA A 41 -4.48 -1.53 -12.41
N SER A 42 -5.67 -1.70 -11.82
CA SER A 42 -5.83 -2.16 -10.44
C SER A 42 -5.32 -3.59 -10.23
N VAL A 43 -5.65 -4.50 -11.15
CA VAL A 43 -5.16 -5.89 -11.13
C VAL A 43 -3.64 -5.91 -11.26
N ALA A 44 -3.08 -5.21 -12.25
CA ALA A 44 -1.64 -5.16 -12.47
C ALA A 44 -0.89 -4.56 -11.26
N TYR A 45 -1.42 -3.50 -10.66
CA TYR A 45 -0.88 -2.91 -9.44
C TYR A 45 -0.88 -3.89 -8.27
N THR A 46 -2.01 -4.57 -8.05
CA THR A 46 -2.15 -5.55 -6.96
C THR A 46 -1.17 -6.71 -7.13
N ILE A 47 -1.05 -7.26 -8.33
CA ILE A 47 -0.10 -8.33 -8.65
C ILE A 47 1.33 -7.86 -8.40
N LYS A 48 1.74 -6.71 -8.93
CA LYS A 48 3.10 -6.17 -8.72
C LYS A 48 3.40 -5.88 -7.25
N LYS A 49 2.42 -5.36 -6.50
CA LYS A 49 2.55 -5.12 -5.06
C LYS A 49 2.75 -6.43 -4.30
N GLN A 50 2.00 -7.48 -4.65
CA GLN A 50 2.18 -8.80 -4.05
C GLN A 50 3.53 -9.44 -4.43
N LEU A 51 3.97 -9.33 -5.68
CA LEU A 51 5.27 -9.83 -6.13
C LEU A 51 6.46 -9.15 -5.43
N SER A 52 6.34 -7.84 -5.17
CA SER A 52 7.44 -7.05 -4.58
C SER A 52 7.48 -7.07 -3.05
N LYS A 53 6.31 -7.09 -2.39
CA LYS A 53 6.22 -6.95 -0.93
C LYS A 53 5.60 -8.14 -0.20
N ALA A 54 4.94 -9.06 -0.91
CA ALA A 54 4.19 -10.17 -0.33
C ALA A 54 3.27 -9.73 0.83
N GLN A 55 2.63 -8.55 0.69
CA GLN A 55 1.82 -7.96 1.76
C GLN A 55 0.44 -8.63 1.83
N ILE A 56 0.33 -9.67 2.66
CA ILE A 56 -0.92 -10.38 2.90
C ILE A 56 -1.82 -9.53 3.81
N LYS A 57 -3.03 -9.21 3.33
CA LYS A 57 -4.00 -8.42 4.10
C LYS A 57 -4.62 -9.28 5.19
N ILE A 58 -4.53 -8.82 6.44
CA ILE A 58 -5.33 -9.35 7.55
C ILE A 58 -6.71 -8.68 7.54
N PRO A 59 -7.82 -9.43 7.65
CA PRO A 59 -9.15 -8.85 7.68
C PRO A 59 -9.26 -7.79 8.79
N PRO A 60 -9.90 -6.63 8.54
CA PRO A 60 -9.96 -5.56 9.51
C PRO A 60 -10.77 -5.91 10.77
N ASN A 61 -11.45 -7.05 10.84
CA ASN A 61 -12.10 -7.55 12.04
C ASN A 61 -11.25 -8.56 12.83
N LEU A 62 -10.02 -8.87 12.37
CA LEU A 62 -9.12 -9.92 12.89
C LEU A 62 -7.70 -9.43 13.21
N GLY A 63 -7.35 -8.17 12.92
CA GLY A 63 -6.05 -7.63 13.29
C GLY A 63 -5.94 -6.11 13.21
N ARG A 64 -5.00 -5.55 13.97
CA ARG A 64 -4.71 -4.12 14.10
C ARG A 64 -3.23 -3.87 14.37
N THR A 65 -2.75 -2.72 13.94
CA THR A 65 -1.51 -2.13 14.49
C THR A 65 -1.90 -1.15 15.58
N MET A 66 -1.28 -1.23 16.75
CA MET A 66 -1.59 -0.39 17.91
C MET A 66 -0.33 0.04 18.65
N PHE A 67 -0.35 1.23 19.27
CA PHE A 67 0.73 1.64 20.17
C PHE A 67 0.71 0.83 21.47
N GLY A 68 1.89 0.56 22.01
CA GLY A 68 2.05 -0.04 23.33
C GLY A 68 1.96 0.99 24.45
N VAL A 69 1.30 0.62 25.55
CA VAL A 69 1.31 1.35 26.82
C VAL A 69 1.41 0.37 27.99
N ILE A 70 1.68 0.88 29.19
CA ILE A 70 1.79 0.08 30.41
C ILE A 70 0.51 0.13 31.24
N ASP A 71 0.21 -0.96 31.95
CA ASP A 71 -0.82 -1.02 32.96
C ASP A 71 -0.38 -0.29 34.24
N GLU A 72 -0.90 0.91 34.46
CA GLU A 72 -0.63 1.70 35.67
C GLU A 72 -1.36 1.18 36.93
N THR A 73 -2.27 0.22 36.78
CA THR A 73 -3.07 -0.34 37.88
C THR A 73 -2.44 -1.58 38.51
N GLY A 74 -1.53 -2.25 37.79
CA GLY A 74 -0.87 -3.48 38.23
C GLY A 74 -1.78 -4.72 38.28
N ILE A 75 -2.91 -4.71 37.58
CA ILE A 75 -3.91 -5.78 37.58
C ILE A 75 -3.54 -6.89 36.58
N LEU A 76 -3.00 -6.52 35.42
CA LEU A 76 -2.60 -7.50 34.40
C LEU A 76 -1.45 -8.37 34.91
N GLN A 77 -1.60 -9.69 34.76
CA GLN A 77 -0.52 -10.63 35.05
C GLN A 77 0.37 -10.87 33.83
N TYR A 78 1.57 -11.40 34.08
CA TYR A 78 2.46 -11.82 33.01
C TYR A 78 1.81 -12.87 32.11
N GLY A 79 1.91 -12.68 30.80
CA GLY A 79 1.21 -13.44 29.76
C GLY A 79 -0.14 -12.84 29.35
N GLN A 80 -0.64 -11.83 30.07
CA GLN A 80 -1.91 -11.17 29.78
C GLN A 80 -1.70 -9.78 29.20
N VAL A 81 -2.65 -9.33 28.38
CA VAL A 81 -2.72 -7.94 27.91
C VAL A 81 -4.17 -7.44 27.94
N PHE A 82 -4.35 -6.11 27.94
CA PHE A 82 -5.65 -5.50 27.68
C PHE A 82 -5.66 -4.85 26.30
N VAL A 83 -6.67 -5.17 25.49
CA VAL A 83 -6.84 -4.61 24.15
C VAL A 83 -8.29 -4.18 23.95
N GLN A 84 -8.48 -2.89 23.64
CA GLN A 84 -9.77 -2.33 23.27
C GLN A 84 -9.60 -1.44 22.04
N TYR A 85 -10.48 -1.58 21.06
CA TYR A 85 -10.39 -0.85 19.80
C TYR A 85 -11.73 -0.29 19.34
N SER A 86 -11.65 0.79 18.55
CA SER A 86 -12.80 1.41 17.91
C SER A 86 -13.29 0.54 16.75
N LYS A 87 -14.61 0.33 16.63
CA LYS A 87 -15.19 -0.49 15.56
C LYS A 87 -15.05 0.18 14.18
N ALA A 88 -15.19 1.50 14.13
CA ALA A 88 -15.03 2.28 12.90
C ALA A 88 -13.54 2.45 12.57
N ILE A 89 -13.10 1.87 11.47
CA ILE A 89 -11.70 1.86 11.03
C ILE A 89 -11.38 3.08 10.16
N SER A 90 -12.35 3.51 9.36
CA SER A 90 -12.22 4.66 8.46
C SER A 90 -12.27 6.00 9.20
N ASN A 91 -12.84 6.04 10.40
CA ASN A 91 -12.95 7.28 11.16
C ASN A 91 -11.64 7.55 11.92
N LYS A 92 -10.81 8.44 11.38
CA LYS A 92 -9.53 8.85 11.99
C LYS A 92 -9.69 9.65 13.29
N LYS A 93 -10.86 10.25 13.53
CA LYS A 93 -11.18 11.04 14.73
C LYS A 93 -12.51 10.56 15.33
N PRO A 94 -12.55 9.33 15.87
CA PRO A 94 -13.78 8.79 16.44
C PRO A 94 -14.24 9.66 17.61
N ALA A 95 -15.54 9.95 17.66
CA ALA A 95 -16.13 10.64 18.81
C ALA A 95 -15.95 9.79 20.09
N ARG A 96 -16.01 10.44 21.27
CA ARG A 96 -15.78 9.76 22.56
C ARG A 96 -16.73 8.58 22.82
N ASN A 97 -17.94 8.66 22.27
CA ASN A 97 -19.00 7.66 22.32
C ASN A 97 -19.00 6.68 21.13
N ALA A 98 -17.99 6.72 20.26
CA ALA A 98 -17.87 5.77 19.14
C ALA A 98 -17.91 4.33 19.67
N ALA A 99 -18.53 3.43 18.90
CA ALA A 99 -18.66 2.05 19.30
C ALA A 99 -17.28 1.39 19.46
N LYS A 100 -17.03 0.80 20.63
CA LYS A 100 -15.79 0.11 21.00
C LYS A 100 -16.00 -1.40 21.08
N ARG A 101 -14.92 -2.16 20.99
CA ARG A 101 -14.89 -3.60 21.24
C ARG A 101 -13.69 -3.92 22.11
N ILE A 102 -13.94 -4.65 23.18
CA ILE A 102 -12.89 -5.23 24.04
C ILE A 102 -12.59 -6.62 23.48
N LEU A 103 -11.31 -6.90 23.29
CA LEU A 103 -10.82 -8.18 22.82
C LEU A 103 -10.64 -9.13 24.00
N LYS A 104 -10.97 -10.41 23.81
CA LYS A 104 -10.82 -11.48 24.81
C LYS A 104 -10.29 -12.74 24.14
N GLY A 105 -9.46 -13.51 24.83
CA GLY A 105 -8.90 -14.76 24.33
C GLY A 105 -7.49 -14.61 23.75
N PRO A 106 -6.97 -15.67 23.12
CA PRO A 106 -5.60 -15.70 22.63
C PRO A 106 -5.41 -14.77 21.43
N ILE A 107 -4.28 -14.07 21.43
CA ILE A 107 -3.88 -13.15 20.37
C ILE A 107 -2.42 -13.39 20.00
N LEU A 108 -2.10 -13.36 18.72
CA LEU A 108 -0.73 -13.27 18.22
C LEU A 108 -0.30 -11.80 18.20
N MET A 109 0.86 -11.51 18.74
CA MET A 109 1.46 -10.19 18.79
C MET A 109 2.90 -10.23 18.32
N THR A 110 3.31 -9.16 17.64
CA THR A 110 4.69 -8.98 17.22
C THR A 110 5.02 -7.51 17.02
N LYS A 111 6.31 -7.18 17.14
CA LYS A 111 6.88 -5.92 16.66
C LYS A 111 7.72 -6.15 15.41
N ASN A 112 7.69 -5.21 14.48
CA ASN A 112 8.51 -5.25 13.26
C ASN A 112 9.83 -4.48 13.45
N PRO A 113 10.95 -4.95 12.89
CA PRO A 113 11.13 -6.23 12.19
C PRO A 113 11.31 -7.42 13.15
N GLN A 114 10.79 -8.59 12.76
CA GLN A 114 11.05 -9.87 13.43
C GLN A 114 12.37 -10.46 12.92
N ILE A 115 13.31 -10.72 13.81
CA ILE A 115 14.64 -11.24 13.48
C ILE A 115 14.95 -12.56 14.18
N VAL A 116 14.09 -13.02 15.08
CA VAL A 116 14.17 -14.33 15.72
C VAL A 116 12.78 -14.92 15.94
N ALA A 117 12.69 -16.23 16.16
CA ALA A 117 11.40 -16.91 16.34
C ALA A 117 10.62 -16.41 17.57
N GLY A 118 11.33 -16.06 18.65
CA GLY A 118 10.73 -15.54 19.89
C GLY A 118 10.09 -14.15 19.78
N ASP A 119 10.31 -13.43 18.68
CA ASP A 119 9.75 -12.08 18.46
C ASP A 119 8.23 -12.10 18.19
N ALA A 120 7.69 -13.26 17.79
CA ALA A 120 6.27 -13.48 17.63
C ALA A 120 5.72 -14.23 18.85
N ARG A 121 4.76 -13.65 19.55
CA ARG A 121 4.29 -14.16 20.85
C ARG A 121 2.77 -14.20 20.91
N VAL A 122 2.25 -15.25 21.51
CA VAL A 122 0.84 -15.40 21.86
C VAL A 122 0.64 -14.95 23.30
N PHE A 123 -0.32 -14.04 23.48
CA PHE A 123 -0.75 -13.53 24.79
C PHE A 123 -2.25 -13.77 24.98
N GLU A 124 -2.70 -13.71 26.22
CA GLU A 124 -4.14 -13.77 26.55
C GLU A 124 -4.70 -12.35 26.71
N ALA A 125 -5.62 -11.95 25.83
CA ALA A 125 -6.35 -10.70 25.99
C ALA A 125 -7.45 -10.86 27.05
N ILE A 126 -7.42 -10.02 28.07
CA ILE A 126 -8.43 -10.02 29.14
C ILE A 126 -9.11 -8.66 29.27
N ASP A 127 -10.32 -8.66 29.83
CA ASP A 127 -11.08 -7.44 30.12
C ASP A 127 -10.83 -6.99 31.56
N VAL A 128 -10.22 -5.83 31.69
CA VAL A 128 -9.95 -5.16 32.96
C VAL A 128 -10.79 -3.88 32.99
N PRO A 129 -11.85 -3.80 33.82
CA PRO A 129 -12.75 -2.65 33.88
C PRO A 129 -12.05 -1.31 34.06
N GLU A 130 -10.98 -1.28 34.86
CA GLU A 130 -10.17 -0.11 35.19
C GLU A 130 -9.43 0.42 33.96
N LEU A 131 -9.07 -0.44 33.01
CA LEU A 131 -8.32 -0.09 31.80
C LEU A 131 -9.22 0.29 30.61
N ARG A 132 -10.55 0.20 30.73
CA ARG A 132 -11.50 0.49 29.62
C ARG A 132 -11.48 1.92 29.10
N HIS A 133 -10.81 2.83 29.80
CA HIS A 133 -10.58 4.18 29.31
C HIS A 133 -9.50 4.23 28.20
N LEU A 134 -8.62 3.23 28.13
CA LEU A 134 -7.60 3.07 27.09
C LEU A 134 -8.22 2.45 25.82
N VAL A 135 -8.03 3.10 24.67
CA VAL A 135 -8.64 2.71 23.39
C VAL A 135 -7.61 2.83 22.27
N ASN A 136 -7.61 1.87 21.35
CA ASN A 136 -6.69 1.78 20.20
C ASN A 136 -5.20 1.66 20.61
N VAL A 137 -4.96 1.07 21.78
CA VAL A 137 -3.64 0.76 22.32
C VAL A 137 -3.65 -0.68 22.85
N VAL A 138 -2.48 -1.30 22.92
CA VAL A 138 -2.25 -2.52 23.68
C VAL A 138 -1.63 -2.17 25.02
N VAL A 139 -2.20 -2.71 26.10
CA VAL A 139 -1.73 -2.45 27.46
C VAL A 139 -0.99 -3.68 27.97
N PHE A 140 0.27 -3.49 28.33
CA PHE A 140 1.16 -4.52 28.85
C PHE A 140 1.17 -4.55 30.39
N PRO A 141 1.41 -5.71 31.01
CA PRO A 141 1.49 -5.83 32.45
C PRO A 141 2.71 -5.09 33.00
N GLN A 142 2.54 -4.49 34.18
CA GLN A 142 3.64 -3.84 34.90
C GLN A 142 4.62 -4.84 35.51
N TYR A 143 4.13 -6.03 35.87
CA TYR A 143 4.90 -7.04 36.60
C TYR A 143 5.13 -8.29 35.77
N GLY A 144 6.30 -8.89 35.96
CA GLY A 144 6.70 -10.14 35.30
C GLY A 144 8.20 -10.35 35.37
N PRO A 145 8.68 -11.54 34.98
CA PRO A 145 10.11 -11.84 34.90
C PRO A 145 10.85 -10.98 33.85
N ARG A 146 10.15 -10.55 32.79
CA ARG A 146 10.69 -9.73 31.70
C ARG A 146 9.58 -8.87 31.11
N PRO A 147 9.82 -7.62 30.67
CA PRO A 147 8.80 -6.82 30.00
C PRO A 147 8.39 -7.45 28.66
N HIS A 148 7.09 -7.64 28.40
CA HIS A 148 6.63 -8.19 27.11
C HIS A 148 7.04 -7.38 25.86
N PRO A 149 7.11 -6.04 25.89
CA PRO A 149 7.74 -5.25 24.83
C PRO A 149 9.14 -5.74 24.47
N ASP A 150 9.99 -5.94 25.48
CA ASP A 150 11.39 -6.33 25.32
C ASP A 150 11.53 -7.77 24.76
N GLU A 151 10.56 -8.64 25.04
CA GLU A 151 10.49 -9.99 24.48
C GLU A 151 10.23 -10.01 22.96
N MET A 152 9.77 -8.90 22.37
CA MET A 152 9.47 -8.77 20.95
C MET A 152 10.47 -7.82 20.28
N ALA A 153 11.58 -8.35 19.76
CA ALA A 153 12.62 -7.57 19.08
C ALA A 153 13.27 -6.45 19.93
N GLY A 154 13.30 -6.61 21.26
CA GLY A 154 13.88 -5.61 22.17
C GLY A 154 13.13 -4.27 22.15
N SER A 155 11.81 -4.33 21.98
CA SER A 155 10.94 -3.15 21.91
C SER A 155 10.83 -2.44 23.26
N ASP A 156 10.46 -1.17 23.22
CA ASP A 156 10.09 -0.39 24.39
C ASP A 156 8.71 0.25 24.21
N LEU A 157 8.41 1.29 25.00
CA LEU A 157 7.13 2.00 25.00
C LEU A 157 7.31 3.51 24.73
N ASP A 158 8.30 3.88 23.93
CA ASP A 158 8.57 5.29 23.55
C ASP A 158 7.77 5.78 22.33
N GLY A 159 6.97 4.89 21.73
CA GLY A 159 6.25 5.11 20.48
C GLY A 159 6.13 3.86 19.59
N ASP A 160 6.60 2.70 20.07
CA ASP A 160 6.54 1.45 19.32
C ASP A 160 5.11 1.00 18.99
N GLU A 161 4.96 0.50 17.76
CA GLU A 161 3.73 -0.06 17.22
C GLU A 161 3.79 -1.60 17.17
N TYR A 162 2.73 -2.24 17.66
CA TYR A 162 2.59 -3.69 17.73
C TYR A 162 1.52 -4.16 16.77
N CYS A 163 1.83 -5.19 15.99
CA CYS A 163 0.84 -5.91 15.21
C CYS A 163 0.12 -6.90 16.13
N VAL A 164 -1.19 -6.70 16.31
CA VAL A 164 -2.07 -7.51 17.15
C VAL A 164 -3.06 -8.25 16.24
N ILE A 165 -2.99 -9.58 16.23
CA ILE A 165 -3.78 -10.46 15.36
C ILE A 165 -4.54 -11.46 16.23
N TRP A 166 -5.85 -11.59 16.01
CA TRP A 166 -6.71 -12.55 16.71
C TRP A 166 -7.46 -13.46 15.72
N ASP A 167 -6.80 -13.77 14.60
CA ASP A 167 -7.22 -14.82 13.67
C ASP A 167 -6.70 -16.17 14.17
N GLU A 168 -7.62 -17.06 14.57
CA GLU A 168 -7.28 -18.39 15.10
C GLU A 168 -6.40 -19.21 14.15
N ARG A 169 -6.48 -18.97 12.83
CA ARG A 169 -5.68 -19.69 11.82
C ARG A 169 -4.23 -19.26 11.78
N LEU A 170 -3.89 -18.12 12.39
CA LEU A 170 -2.55 -17.57 12.45
C LEU A 170 -1.92 -17.67 13.83
N LEU A 171 -2.66 -18.14 14.84
CA LEU A 171 -2.11 -18.34 16.19
C LEU A 171 -1.01 -19.41 16.15
N LEU A 172 0.05 -19.14 16.89
CA LEU A 172 1.11 -20.11 17.14
C LEU A 172 0.67 -21.06 18.26
N GLU A 173 1.13 -22.30 18.21
CA GLU A 173 0.82 -23.27 19.26
C GLU A 173 1.52 -22.92 20.58
N ASN A 174 2.75 -22.38 20.50
CA ASN A 174 3.59 -22.06 21.65
C ASN A 174 4.46 -20.83 21.38
N ASN A 175 4.94 -20.20 22.45
CA ASN A 175 5.94 -19.14 22.39
C ASN A 175 7.35 -19.72 22.42
N GLU A 176 8.18 -19.30 21.47
CA GLU A 176 9.62 -19.55 21.51
C GLU A 176 10.30 -18.63 22.55
N GLU A 177 11.48 -19.05 23.03
CA GLU A 177 12.23 -18.26 24.00
C GLU A 177 12.65 -16.91 23.40
N PRO A 178 12.35 -15.79 24.07
CA PRO A 178 12.77 -14.48 23.61
C PRO A 178 14.26 -14.32 23.82
N ILE A 179 14.98 -13.92 22.77
CA ILE A 179 16.42 -13.70 22.89
C ILE A 179 16.69 -12.39 23.60
N ASP A 180 17.64 -12.45 24.53
CA ASP A 180 18.13 -11.26 25.21
C ASP A 180 19.21 -10.59 24.35
N PHE A 181 18.92 -9.36 23.92
CA PHE A 181 19.85 -8.52 23.18
C PHE A 181 20.46 -7.41 24.05
N THR A 182 20.31 -7.43 25.38
CA THR A 182 20.75 -6.37 26.30
C THR A 182 22.22 -5.99 26.06
N LYS A 183 22.51 -4.68 26.01
CA LYS A 183 23.83 -4.14 25.61
C LYS A 183 24.43 -3.20 26.64
N THR A 184 25.75 -3.11 26.60
CA THR A 184 26.55 -2.11 27.32
C THR A 184 26.60 -0.81 26.52
N VAL A 185 25.98 0.25 27.02
CA VAL A 185 26.06 1.58 26.41
C VAL A 185 27.44 2.18 26.65
N ARG A 186 28.12 2.65 25.60
CA ARG A 186 29.33 3.46 25.70
C ARG A 186 29.17 4.70 24.84
N MET A 187 29.31 5.87 25.44
CA MET A 187 29.28 7.12 24.68
C MET A 187 30.54 7.21 23.80
N PRO A 188 30.42 7.63 22.52
CA PRO A 188 31.57 7.81 21.66
C PRO A 188 32.40 9.01 22.12
N ASP A 189 33.71 8.82 22.27
CA ASP A 189 34.64 9.86 22.73
C ASP A 189 34.87 10.96 21.66
N ASN A 190 34.63 10.68 20.38
CA ASN A 190 34.81 11.61 19.25
C ASN A 190 33.66 11.53 18.23
N MET A 191 32.85 12.59 18.16
CA MET A 191 31.68 12.66 17.27
C MET A 191 32.02 12.68 15.78
N ILE A 192 33.12 13.31 15.37
CA ILE A 192 33.48 13.41 13.93
C ILE A 192 33.85 12.03 13.39
N GLU A 193 34.66 11.29 14.14
CA GLU A 193 35.06 9.93 13.79
C GLU A 193 33.85 8.98 13.79
N PHE A 194 32.95 9.14 14.77
CA PHE A 194 31.70 8.41 14.81
C PHE A 194 30.85 8.65 13.55
N PHE A 195 30.64 9.90 13.13
CA PHE A 195 29.89 10.21 11.90
C PHE A 195 30.51 9.58 10.64
N VAL A 196 31.84 9.64 10.51
CA VAL A 196 32.55 9.03 9.38
C VAL A 196 32.40 7.50 9.39
N ASN A 197 32.51 6.86 10.56
CA ASN A 197 32.34 5.43 10.71
C ASN A 197 30.89 5.01 10.45
N TYR A 198 29.92 5.78 10.94
CA TYR A 198 28.50 5.57 10.70
C TYR A 198 28.17 5.53 9.20
N ILE A 199 28.59 6.54 8.45
CA ILE A 199 28.36 6.62 6.99
C ILE A 199 29.02 5.44 6.24
N LYS A 200 30.18 4.96 6.71
CA LYS A 200 30.91 3.86 6.07
C LYS A 200 30.32 2.48 6.36
N GLN A 201 29.67 2.31 7.52
CA GLN A 201 29.34 1.01 8.09
C GLN A 201 27.83 0.76 8.19
N ASP A 202 26.99 1.74 7.82
CA ASP A 202 25.56 1.52 7.73
C ASP A 202 25.26 0.39 6.73
N SER A 203 24.78 -0.72 7.28
CA SER A 203 24.61 -1.99 6.58
C SER A 203 23.32 -2.69 6.95
N ILE A 204 22.38 -1.99 7.62
CA ILE A 204 21.10 -2.56 8.12
C ILE A 204 20.37 -3.31 7.00
N GLY A 205 20.20 -2.68 5.84
CA GLY A 205 19.52 -3.31 4.70
C GLY A 205 20.26 -4.52 4.12
N THR A 206 21.59 -4.55 4.19
CA THR A 206 22.39 -5.70 3.74
C THR A 206 22.26 -6.88 4.72
N ILE A 207 22.29 -6.59 6.02
CA ILE A 207 22.12 -7.58 7.10
C ILE A 207 20.70 -8.19 7.04
N ALA A 208 19.66 -7.35 6.90
CA ALA A 208 18.28 -7.82 6.79
C ALA A 208 18.05 -8.72 5.55
N ASN A 209 18.62 -8.37 4.40
CA ASN A 209 18.58 -9.22 3.21
C ASN A 209 19.31 -10.54 3.43
N ALA A 210 20.49 -10.52 4.07
CA ALA A 210 21.23 -11.73 4.41
C ALA A 210 20.43 -12.63 5.36
N PHE A 211 19.76 -12.06 6.36
CA PHE A 211 18.89 -12.79 7.27
C PHE A 211 17.77 -13.51 6.51
N MET A 212 17.06 -12.79 5.63
CA MET A 212 15.95 -13.34 4.84
C MET A 212 16.38 -14.54 3.99
N VAL A 213 17.54 -14.45 3.33
CA VAL A 213 18.04 -15.55 2.48
C VAL A 213 18.48 -16.76 3.31
N ASN A 214 19.18 -16.53 4.43
CA ASN A 214 19.63 -17.63 5.29
C ASN A 214 18.47 -18.30 6.02
N ALA A 215 17.44 -17.54 6.41
CA ALA A 215 16.23 -18.08 7.04
C ALA A 215 15.44 -18.98 6.06
N ASP A 216 15.41 -18.63 4.77
CA ASP A 216 14.79 -19.46 3.74
C ASP A 216 15.52 -20.81 3.56
N LEU A 217 16.86 -20.75 3.47
CA LEU A 217 17.74 -21.91 3.23
C LEU A 217 17.86 -22.84 4.45
N TYR A 218 18.16 -22.27 5.62
CA TYR A 218 18.59 -23.02 6.80
C TYR A 218 17.57 -22.99 7.95
N GLY A 219 16.55 -22.14 7.85
CA GLY A 219 15.56 -21.93 8.90
C GLY A 219 15.96 -20.82 9.88
N ILE A 220 14.95 -20.18 10.47
CA ILE A 220 15.12 -19.03 11.38
C ILE A 220 15.88 -19.38 12.67
N THR A 221 15.78 -20.63 13.13
CA THR A 221 16.44 -21.14 14.34
C THR A 221 17.89 -21.59 14.10
N SER A 222 18.38 -21.50 12.86
CA SER A 222 19.75 -21.91 12.53
C SER A 222 20.79 -20.98 13.17
N GLN A 223 21.97 -21.53 13.50
CA GLN A 223 23.05 -20.76 14.12
C GLN A 223 23.51 -19.57 13.24
N VAL A 224 23.46 -19.70 11.92
CA VAL A 224 23.79 -18.60 11.00
C VAL A 224 22.78 -17.47 11.10
N CYS A 225 21.47 -17.77 11.16
CA CYS A 225 20.42 -16.77 11.35
C CYS A 225 20.54 -16.08 12.71
N MET A 226 20.85 -16.84 13.76
CA MET A 226 21.08 -16.31 15.10
C MET A 226 22.27 -15.33 15.15
N ASN A 227 23.37 -15.66 14.46
CA ASN A 227 24.52 -14.77 14.35
C ASN A 227 24.18 -13.48 13.60
N ILE A 228 23.42 -13.58 12.51
CA ILE A 228 22.95 -12.42 11.74
C ILE A 228 21.98 -11.58 12.58
N ALA A 229 21.06 -12.19 13.34
CA ALA A 229 20.11 -11.49 14.21
C ALA A 229 20.82 -10.64 15.27
N ARG A 230 21.87 -11.16 15.91
CA ARG A 230 22.71 -10.36 16.84
C ARG A 230 23.35 -9.16 16.15
N LYS A 231 23.87 -9.33 14.93
CA LYS A 231 24.44 -8.23 14.12
C LYS A 231 23.36 -7.21 13.73
N GLN A 232 22.15 -7.66 13.41
CA GLN A 232 21.04 -6.79 13.06
C GLN A 232 20.60 -5.94 14.26
N SER A 233 20.43 -6.56 15.42
CA SER A 233 20.16 -5.86 16.68
C SER A 233 21.27 -4.84 16.98
N GLN A 234 22.54 -5.20 16.85
CA GLN A 234 23.66 -4.26 17.04
C GLN A 234 23.63 -3.11 16.03
N SER A 235 23.26 -3.38 14.77
CA SER A 235 23.20 -2.36 13.72
C SER A 235 22.10 -1.32 13.96
N VAL A 236 20.94 -1.73 14.50
CA VAL A 236 19.84 -0.81 14.85
C VAL A 236 20.25 0.13 15.99
N ASP A 237 21.03 -0.38 16.94
CA ASP A 237 21.51 0.41 18.08
C ASP A 237 22.86 1.09 17.84
N PHE A 238 23.49 0.90 16.67
CA PHE A 238 24.75 1.56 16.34
C PHE A 238 24.69 3.09 16.48
N PRO A 239 23.62 3.79 16.04
CA PRO A 239 23.44 5.22 16.29
C PRO A 239 23.52 5.61 17.77
N LYS A 240 23.06 4.73 18.67
CA LYS A 240 22.98 4.97 20.12
C LYS A 240 24.25 4.54 20.87
N THR A 241 24.88 3.46 20.42
CA THR A 241 25.96 2.77 21.15
C THR A 241 27.36 3.10 20.64
N GLY A 242 27.50 3.68 19.45
CA GLY A 242 28.81 3.95 18.86
C GLY A 242 29.55 2.70 18.34
N GLN A 243 28.98 1.50 18.50
CA GLN A 243 29.62 0.23 18.15
C GLN A 243 29.02 -0.37 16.87
N PRO A 244 29.77 -0.44 15.77
CA PRO A 244 29.27 -1.04 14.55
C PRO A 244 29.21 -2.58 14.67
N PRO A 245 28.28 -3.23 13.95
CA PRO A 245 28.28 -4.68 13.86
C PRO A 245 29.53 -5.20 13.15
N ALA A 246 29.99 -6.38 13.56
CA ALA A 246 31.02 -7.09 12.81
C ALA A 246 30.53 -7.39 11.37
N PRO A 247 31.42 -7.35 10.36
CA PRO A 247 31.02 -7.58 8.97
C PRO A 247 30.42 -8.98 8.77
N LEU A 248 29.57 -9.12 7.75
CA LEU A 248 29.00 -10.41 7.39
C LEU A 248 30.09 -11.38 6.92
N VAL A 249 30.07 -12.60 7.47
CA VAL A 249 31.01 -13.67 7.12
C VAL A 249 30.74 -14.13 5.68
N LYS A 250 31.81 -14.24 4.87
CA LYS A 250 31.72 -14.56 3.43
C LYS A 250 32.13 -15.99 3.08
N GLN A 251 32.74 -16.71 4.01
CA GLN A 251 33.29 -18.05 3.79
C GLN A 251 32.70 -19.02 4.81
N TRP A 252 32.69 -20.30 4.45
CA TRP A 252 32.34 -21.38 5.36
C TRP A 252 33.31 -21.40 6.54
N THR A 253 32.78 -21.46 7.75
CA THR A 253 33.58 -21.47 8.98
C THR A 253 33.47 -22.82 9.63
N GLN A 254 34.60 -23.47 9.90
CA GLN A 254 34.61 -24.71 10.68
C GLN A 254 34.45 -24.38 12.16
N GLN A 255 33.48 -25.03 12.81
CA GLN A 255 33.22 -24.91 14.23
C GLN A 255 34.09 -25.89 15.03
N GLU A 256 34.21 -25.66 16.34
CA GLU A 256 35.02 -26.49 17.25
C GLU A 256 34.54 -27.94 17.33
N ASP A 257 33.25 -28.18 17.08
CA ASP A 257 32.62 -29.51 17.02
C ASP A 257 32.87 -30.25 15.69
N GLY A 258 33.60 -29.63 14.76
CA GLY A 258 33.90 -30.17 13.44
C GLY A 258 32.80 -29.94 12.39
N THR A 259 31.69 -29.29 12.75
CA THR A 259 30.64 -28.92 11.78
C THR A 259 31.02 -27.66 11.01
N PHE A 260 30.41 -27.46 9.84
CA PHE A 260 30.64 -26.28 9.01
C PHE A 260 29.44 -25.33 9.10
N LEU A 261 29.70 -24.08 9.47
CA LEU A 261 28.73 -23.00 9.44
C LEU A 261 28.73 -22.35 8.04
N PRO A 262 27.56 -22.17 7.40
CA PRO A 262 27.45 -21.50 6.12
C PRO A 262 27.82 -20.01 6.22
N PRO A 263 28.25 -19.39 5.10
CA PRO A 263 28.52 -17.96 5.06
C PRO A 263 27.23 -17.15 5.30
N GLU A 264 27.32 -16.12 6.13
CA GLU A 264 26.20 -15.21 6.38
C GLU A 264 25.84 -14.40 5.12
N LYS A 265 26.84 -14.07 4.29
CA LYS A 265 26.58 -13.46 2.98
C LYS A 265 26.25 -14.57 1.96
N ALA A 266 24.99 -14.63 1.58
CA ALA A 266 24.52 -15.64 0.64
C ALA A 266 25.20 -15.58 -0.74
N GLU A 267 25.57 -16.75 -1.26
CA GLU A 267 26.15 -16.92 -2.59
C GLU A 267 25.09 -16.92 -3.71
N ARG A 268 23.88 -17.35 -3.37
CA ARG A 268 22.71 -17.42 -4.24
C ARG A 268 21.51 -16.78 -3.58
N TRP A 269 20.58 -16.29 -4.38
CA TRP A 269 19.41 -15.53 -3.92
C TRP A 269 18.12 -16.30 -4.23
N PRO A 270 17.08 -16.21 -3.39
CA PRO A 270 15.80 -16.84 -3.70
C PRO A 270 15.12 -16.14 -4.88
N ASP A 271 14.38 -16.91 -5.66
CA ASP A 271 13.63 -16.47 -6.84
C ASP A 271 12.70 -15.29 -6.55
N PHE A 272 12.04 -15.28 -5.39
CA PHE A 272 11.12 -14.21 -4.99
C PHE A 272 11.80 -12.84 -4.76
N MET A 273 13.14 -12.78 -4.62
CA MET A 273 13.88 -11.51 -4.51
C MET A 273 14.24 -10.89 -5.86
N THR A 274 13.97 -11.58 -6.98
CA THR A 274 14.10 -11.06 -8.36
C THR A 274 15.45 -10.42 -8.71
N LYS A 275 16.57 -10.94 -8.17
CA LYS A 275 17.92 -10.43 -8.45
C LYS A 275 18.43 -10.91 -9.82
N SER A 276 18.11 -10.18 -10.88
CA SER A 276 18.47 -10.53 -12.28
C SER A 276 19.97 -10.73 -12.55
N HIS A 277 20.85 -10.07 -11.79
CA HIS A 277 22.31 -10.07 -12.00
C HIS A 277 23.06 -10.98 -11.03
N LYS A 278 22.36 -11.82 -10.24
CA LYS A 278 22.96 -12.74 -9.27
C LYS A 278 22.46 -14.17 -9.50
N PRO A 279 23.26 -15.19 -9.15
CA PRO A 279 22.79 -16.57 -9.13
C PRO A 279 21.54 -16.71 -8.24
N CYS A 280 20.51 -17.36 -8.75
CA CYS A 280 19.24 -17.55 -8.03
C CYS A 280 18.93 -19.04 -7.81
N TYR A 281 18.09 -19.34 -6.82
CA TYR A 281 17.52 -20.67 -6.55
C TYR A 281 16.00 -20.57 -6.36
N VAL A 282 15.30 -21.68 -6.59
CA VAL A 282 13.84 -21.76 -6.37
C VAL A 282 13.60 -22.02 -4.88
N SER A 283 13.03 -21.05 -4.15
CA SER A 283 12.76 -21.22 -2.72
C SER A 283 11.67 -22.30 -2.51
N PRO A 284 11.90 -23.31 -1.67
CA PRO A 284 10.90 -24.34 -1.36
C PRO A 284 9.89 -23.87 -0.29
N ARG A 285 10.07 -22.69 0.30
CA ARG A 285 9.24 -22.18 1.41
C ARG A 285 8.00 -21.45 0.90
N LEU A 286 7.15 -21.04 1.84
CA LEU A 286 5.87 -20.37 1.58
C LEU A 286 6.03 -19.12 0.69
N LEU A 287 7.01 -18.26 0.96
CA LEU A 287 7.25 -17.05 0.16
C LEU A 287 7.57 -17.37 -1.31
N GLY A 288 8.42 -18.38 -1.55
CA GLY A 288 8.69 -18.86 -2.91
C GLY A 288 7.44 -19.38 -3.60
N TYR A 289 6.61 -20.16 -2.91
CA TYR A 289 5.35 -20.67 -3.46
C TYR A 289 4.38 -19.53 -3.82
N LEU A 290 4.16 -18.58 -2.91
CA LEU A 290 3.29 -17.42 -3.13
C LEU A 290 3.79 -16.54 -4.27
N PHE A 291 5.11 -16.32 -4.36
CA PHE A 291 5.71 -15.58 -5.45
C PHE A 291 5.44 -16.25 -6.79
N ARG A 292 5.74 -17.54 -6.95
CA ARG A 292 5.53 -18.26 -8.22
C ARG A 292 4.06 -18.35 -8.60
N PHE A 293 3.18 -18.56 -7.62
CA PHE A 293 1.73 -18.56 -7.82
C PHE A 293 1.25 -17.19 -8.34
N THR A 294 1.70 -16.10 -7.73
CA THR A 294 1.36 -14.72 -8.14
C THR A 294 1.98 -14.38 -9.49
N PHE A 295 3.21 -14.83 -9.74
CA PHE A 295 3.93 -14.59 -10.98
C PHE A 295 3.24 -15.22 -12.18
N HIS A 296 2.61 -16.39 -12.00
CA HIS A 296 1.78 -17.01 -13.03
C HIS A 296 0.61 -16.09 -13.45
N PHE A 297 -0.04 -15.40 -12.51
CA PHE A 297 -1.09 -14.43 -12.83
C PHE A 297 -0.55 -13.20 -13.56
N ASP A 298 0.65 -12.74 -13.23
CA ASP A 298 1.30 -11.63 -13.95
C ASP A 298 1.52 -11.98 -15.42
N VAL A 299 2.03 -13.19 -15.70
CA VAL A 299 2.23 -13.69 -17.06
C VAL A 299 0.90 -13.79 -17.82
N LEU A 300 -0.14 -14.34 -17.19
CA LEU A 300 -1.48 -14.44 -17.80
C LEU A 300 -2.10 -13.06 -18.04
N ALA A 301 -1.93 -12.12 -17.11
CA ALA A 301 -2.40 -10.75 -17.26
C ALA A 301 -1.72 -10.08 -18.47
N ILE A 302 -0.39 -10.19 -18.59
CA ILE A 302 0.38 -9.66 -19.72
C ILE A 302 -0.06 -10.31 -21.06
N ALA A 303 -0.26 -11.62 -21.07
CA ALA A 303 -0.72 -12.36 -22.26
C ALA A 303 -2.11 -11.86 -22.72
N SER A 304 -3.06 -11.73 -21.79
CA SER A 304 -4.42 -11.24 -22.09
C SER A 304 -4.43 -9.82 -22.67
N VAL A 305 -3.56 -8.94 -22.17
CA VAL A 305 -3.43 -7.57 -22.69
C VAL A 305 -2.81 -7.57 -24.09
N SER A 306 -1.91 -8.50 -24.37
CA SER A 306 -1.23 -8.60 -25.67
C SER A 306 -2.16 -9.18 -26.75
N GLU A 307 -3.04 -10.11 -26.39
CA GLU A 307 -4.06 -10.69 -27.28
C GLU A 307 -5.22 -9.72 -27.54
N GLN A 308 -5.60 -8.89 -26.56
CA GLN A 308 -6.72 -7.94 -26.65
C GLN A 308 -6.33 -6.57 -27.24
N ARG A 309 -5.49 -6.53 -28.28
CA ARG A 309 -5.47 -5.39 -29.23
C ARG A 309 -6.74 -5.38 -30.09
N GLU A 310 -7.89 -5.56 -29.46
CA GLU A 310 -9.21 -5.43 -30.08
C GLU A 310 -9.39 -3.96 -30.51
N ALA A 311 -10.04 -3.76 -31.65
CA ALA A 311 -10.52 -2.42 -32.02
C ALA A 311 -11.44 -1.93 -30.90
N LEU A 312 -11.22 -0.70 -30.42
CA LEU A 312 -12.08 -0.09 -29.41
C LEU A 312 -13.50 -0.01 -29.99
N GLU A 313 -14.44 -0.78 -29.44
CA GLU A 313 -15.85 -0.66 -29.76
C GLU A 313 -16.46 0.40 -28.85
N LEU A 314 -17.09 1.41 -29.46
CA LEU A 314 -17.83 2.44 -28.73
C LEU A 314 -19.11 1.82 -28.15
N ASP A 315 -19.40 2.18 -26.91
CA ASP A 315 -20.67 1.88 -26.28
C ASP A 315 -21.78 2.66 -26.99
N GLN A 316 -22.71 1.93 -27.62
CA GLN A 316 -23.80 2.51 -28.39
C GLN A 316 -24.77 3.28 -27.49
N ASP A 317 -24.87 2.93 -26.21
CA ASP A 317 -25.76 3.62 -25.26
C ASP A 317 -25.25 5.03 -24.90
N LEU A 318 -23.97 5.32 -25.19
CA LEU A 318 -23.34 6.63 -25.01
C LEU A 318 -23.36 7.49 -26.28
N LEU A 319 -23.90 6.96 -27.39
CA LEU A 319 -24.02 7.65 -28.67
C LEU A 319 -25.43 8.25 -28.83
N TYR A 320 -25.54 9.56 -28.61
CA TYR A 320 -26.80 10.29 -28.69
C TYR A 320 -27.06 10.83 -30.11
N GLU A 321 -28.33 10.91 -30.52
CA GLU A 321 -28.74 11.48 -31.81
C GLU A 321 -28.56 13.00 -31.83
N GLY A 322 -28.04 13.56 -32.92
CA GLY A 322 -27.76 15.01 -33.02
C GLY A 322 -26.42 15.45 -32.40
N ARG A 323 -25.55 14.51 -32.01
CA ARG A 323 -24.18 14.81 -31.56
C ARG A 323 -23.30 15.44 -32.65
N GLU A 324 -23.65 15.29 -33.92
CA GLU A 324 -22.91 15.82 -35.07
C GLU A 324 -22.69 17.33 -34.99
N GLU A 325 -23.64 18.06 -34.39
CA GLU A 325 -23.56 19.51 -34.16
C GLU A 325 -22.37 19.92 -33.28
N TYR A 326 -21.94 19.03 -32.38
CA TYR A 326 -20.85 19.27 -31.43
C TYR A 326 -19.54 18.57 -31.82
N LEU A 327 -19.51 17.76 -32.89
CA LEU A 327 -18.31 17.02 -33.30
C LEU A 327 -17.16 17.94 -33.69
N GLU A 328 -17.42 19.00 -34.45
CA GLU A 328 -16.37 19.96 -34.85
C GLU A 328 -15.85 20.75 -33.64
N ILE A 329 -16.72 21.15 -32.70
CA ILE A 329 -16.32 21.82 -31.46
C ILE A 329 -15.47 20.87 -30.59
N ALA A 330 -15.89 19.61 -30.44
CA ALA A 330 -15.17 18.60 -29.70
C ALA A 330 -13.79 18.32 -30.34
N ARG A 331 -13.75 18.22 -31.67
CA ARG A 331 -12.53 18.03 -32.46
C ARG A 331 -11.59 19.23 -32.37
N GLU A 332 -12.08 20.47 -32.43
CA GLU A 332 -11.25 21.67 -32.24
C GLU A 332 -10.65 21.72 -30.83
N ARG A 333 -11.47 21.46 -29.80
CA ARG A 333 -10.96 21.43 -28.42
C ARG A 333 -9.94 20.31 -28.23
N TYR A 334 -10.14 19.16 -28.85
CA TYR A 334 -9.19 18.05 -28.85
C TYR A 334 -7.90 18.39 -29.62
N ASN A 335 -8.02 18.91 -30.85
CA ASN A 335 -6.93 19.22 -31.79
C ASN A 335 -6.15 20.50 -31.49
N ALA A 336 -6.61 21.36 -30.58
CA ALA A 336 -5.80 22.46 -30.03
C ALA A 336 -4.43 21.97 -29.50
N PHE A 337 -4.30 20.65 -29.28
CA PHE A 337 -3.07 19.85 -29.26
C PHE A 337 -1.97 20.29 -30.25
N SER A 338 -2.27 20.51 -31.53
CA SER A 338 -1.26 20.80 -32.57
C SER A 338 -0.69 22.22 -32.52
N THR A 339 -1.29 23.12 -31.73
CA THR A 339 -0.93 24.55 -31.70
C THR A 339 -0.14 24.97 -30.46
N GLY A 340 0.20 24.02 -29.56
CA GLY A 340 1.02 24.30 -28.38
C GLY A 340 0.31 25.11 -27.29
N GLN A 341 -1.01 25.28 -27.35
CA GLN A 341 -1.75 25.94 -26.28
C GLN A 341 -1.96 25.00 -25.08
N PRO A 342 -1.58 25.40 -23.84
CA PRO A 342 -1.67 24.59 -22.63
C PRO A 342 -3.11 24.45 -22.07
N ARG A 343 -4.13 24.44 -22.93
CA ARG A 343 -5.53 24.60 -22.54
C ARG A 343 -6.43 23.39 -22.80
N THR A 344 -5.88 22.26 -23.24
CA THR A 344 -6.66 21.02 -23.49
C THR A 344 -6.38 19.95 -22.45
N LEU A 345 -7.42 19.18 -22.08
CA LEU A 345 -7.42 18.18 -21.01
C LEU A 345 -6.36 17.14 -21.28
N TYR A 346 -6.31 16.72 -22.54
CA TYR A 346 -5.33 15.81 -23.07
C TYR A 346 -3.88 16.28 -22.86
N VAL A 347 -3.57 17.56 -23.14
CA VAL A 347 -2.19 18.08 -22.96
C VAL A 347 -1.81 18.08 -21.49
N LEU A 348 -2.73 18.42 -20.59
CA LEU A 348 -2.49 18.41 -19.15
C LEU A 348 -2.33 16.98 -18.61
N LEU A 349 -3.17 16.04 -19.04
CA LEU A 349 -3.05 14.62 -18.68
C LEU A 349 -1.77 14.00 -19.24
N LYS A 350 -1.44 14.27 -20.51
CA LYS A 350 -0.21 13.78 -21.15
C LYS A 350 1.02 14.36 -20.48
N ALA A 351 1.01 15.64 -20.12
CA ALA A 351 2.07 16.26 -19.34
C ALA A 351 2.22 15.59 -17.96
N LEU A 352 1.13 15.24 -17.28
CA LEU A 352 1.20 14.48 -16.02
C LEU A 352 1.79 13.07 -16.24
N LEU A 353 1.32 12.34 -17.25
CA LEU A 353 1.85 11.01 -17.59
C LEU A 353 3.34 11.07 -17.90
N ASP A 354 3.78 12.04 -18.71
CA ASP A 354 5.17 12.16 -19.15
C ASP A 354 6.08 12.69 -18.02
N ASN A 355 5.61 13.67 -17.23
CA ASN A 355 6.38 14.23 -16.11
C ASN A 355 6.67 13.16 -15.04
N TYR A 356 5.68 12.33 -14.70
CA TYR A 356 5.79 11.28 -13.68
C TYR A 356 6.11 9.89 -14.26
N GLY A 357 6.27 9.77 -15.58
CA GLY A 357 6.54 8.51 -16.28
C GLY A 357 5.49 7.42 -16.07
N ILE A 358 4.21 7.80 -15.95
CA ILE A 358 3.09 6.88 -15.75
C ILE A 358 2.72 6.26 -17.11
N PRO A 359 2.61 4.91 -17.23
CA PRO A 359 2.46 4.25 -18.53
C PRO A 359 1.12 4.49 -19.24
N ASP A 360 0.03 4.54 -18.47
CA ASP A 360 -1.32 4.59 -19.02
C ASP A 360 -2.27 5.41 -18.14
N GLU A 361 -3.34 5.85 -18.78
CA GLU A 361 -4.41 6.64 -18.17
C GLU A 361 -5.13 5.88 -17.05
N GLY A 362 -5.37 4.57 -17.23
CA GLY A 362 -6.04 3.75 -16.22
C GLY A 362 -5.29 3.76 -14.88
N GLN A 363 -3.96 3.70 -14.92
CA GLN A 363 -3.10 3.84 -13.74
C GLN A 363 -3.19 5.22 -13.10
N LEU A 364 -3.20 6.29 -13.91
CA LEU A 364 -3.34 7.67 -13.41
C LEU A 364 -4.69 7.89 -12.71
N PHE A 365 -5.78 7.41 -13.30
CA PHE A 365 -7.14 7.61 -12.78
C PHE A 365 -7.45 6.74 -11.57
N SER A 366 -7.08 5.46 -11.62
CA SER A 366 -7.28 4.54 -10.50
C SER A 366 -6.39 4.84 -9.30
N GLY A 367 -5.32 5.64 -9.46
CA GLY A 367 -4.26 5.80 -8.47
C GLY A 367 -3.40 4.54 -8.28
N CYS A 368 -3.72 3.45 -9.00
CA CYS A 368 -3.02 2.17 -8.97
C CYS A 368 -1.79 2.21 -9.88
N VAL A 369 -0.85 3.11 -9.57
CA VAL A 369 0.33 3.35 -10.41
C VAL A 369 1.42 2.33 -10.13
N SER A 370 1.85 1.63 -11.17
CA SER A 370 2.86 0.57 -11.06
C SER A 370 4.30 1.07 -11.12
N VAL A 371 4.56 2.16 -11.85
CA VAL A 371 5.89 2.78 -11.97
C VAL A 371 5.73 4.30 -11.99
N ILE A 372 6.51 4.99 -11.17
CA ILE A 372 6.63 6.47 -11.17
C ILE A 372 8.10 6.81 -11.36
N ARG A 373 8.42 7.52 -12.45
CA ARG A 373 9.77 8.03 -12.79
C ARG A 373 9.87 9.53 -12.47
N ASN A 374 11.10 10.07 -12.43
CA ASN A 374 11.41 11.48 -12.14
C ASN A 374 10.97 11.94 -10.73
N ARG A 375 11.41 11.20 -9.71
CA ARG A 375 11.12 11.52 -8.32
C ARG A 375 12.03 12.63 -7.81
N ILE A 376 11.56 13.34 -6.78
CA ILE A 376 12.37 14.34 -6.06
C ILE A 376 13.53 13.64 -5.29
N SER A 377 13.34 12.37 -4.91
CA SER A 377 14.38 11.50 -4.35
C SER A 377 14.28 10.11 -4.99
N ASP A 378 15.29 9.73 -5.78
CA ASP A 378 15.48 8.34 -6.25
C ASP A 378 16.15 7.45 -5.19
N ARG A 379 16.65 8.05 -4.09
CA ARG A 379 17.37 7.33 -3.03
C ARG A 379 16.43 6.66 -2.02
N ASP A 380 15.22 7.19 -1.87
CA ASP A 380 14.25 6.67 -0.91
C ASP A 380 13.15 5.91 -1.65
N MET A 381 13.30 4.59 -1.71
CA MET A 381 12.23 3.66 -2.04
C MET A 381 11.26 3.49 -0.85
N ASP A 382 11.06 4.54 -0.06
CA ASP A 382 10.23 4.50 1.13
C ASP A 382 8.75 4.77 0.79
N ASP A 383 7.85 4.22 1.60
CA ASP A 383 6.41 4.31 1.33
C ASP A 383 5.87 5.74 1.47
N MET A 384 6.57 6.59 2.24
CA MET A 384 6.20 7.98 2.46
C MET A 384 6.49 8.87 1.25
N SER A 385 7.64 8.73 0.58
CA SER A 385 7.91 9.46 -0.67
C SER A 385 6.94 9.07 -1.78
N PHE A 386 6.57 7.78 -1.85
CA PHE A 386 5.57 7.27 -2.78
C PHE A 386 4.18 7.86 -2.47
N TYR A 387 3.77 7.86 -1.20
CA TYR A 387 2.53 8.48 -0.76
C TYR A 387 2.47 9.97 -1.09
N ASN A 388 3.53 10.72 -0.79
CA ASN A 388 3.57 12.16 -1.06
C ASN A 388 3.50 12.46 -2.57
N THR A 389 4.22 11.68 -3.38
CA THR A 389 4.20 11.85 -4.84
C THR A 389 2.83 11.52 -5.41
N LEU A 390 2.22 10.40 -4.99
CA LEU A 390 0.86 10.05 -5.38
C LEU A 390 -0.14 11.11 -4.93
N HIS A 391 -0.02 11.63 -3.71
CA HIS A 391 -0.90 12.68 -3.20
C HIS A 391 -0.80 13.96 -4.04
N MET A 392 0.42 14.36 -4.45
CA MET A 392 0.60 15.49 -5.36
C MET A 392 0.00 15.24 -6.75
N ILE A 393 0.14 14.02 -7.29
CA ILE A 393 -0.48 13.63 -8.56
C ILE A 393 -2.00 13.68 -8.44
N GLU A 394 -2.55 13.15 -7.34
CA GLU A 394 -3.99 13.17 -7.04
C GLU A 394 -4.53 14.60 -6.98
N GLN A 395 -3.85 15.52 -6.27
CA GLN A 395 -4.27 16.92 -6.18
C GLN A 395 -4.28 17.60 -7.55
N LYS A 396 -3.20 17.46 -8.33
CA LYS A 396 -3.12 18.02 -9.70
C LYS A 396 -4.20 17.45 -10.61
N MET A 397 -4.46 16.15 -10.49
CA MET A 397 -5.50 15.49 -11.26
C MET A 397 -6.89 16.00 -10.86
N SER A 398 -7.18 16.17 -9.57
CA SER A 398 -8.43 16.77 -9.10
C SER A 398 -8.61 18.20 -9.58
N GLU A 399 -7.56 19.03 -9.60
CA GLU A 399 -7.61 20.39 -10.15
C GLU A 399 -7.95 20.39 -11.66
N VAL A 400 -7.28 19.53 -12.42
CA VAL A 400 -7.56 19.35 -13.86
C VAL A 400 -9.01 18.89 -14.04
N PHE A 401 -9.45 17.87 -13.30
CA PHE A 401 -10.81 17.34 -13.37
C PHE A 401 -11.86 18.42 -13.13
N LEU A 402 -11.75 19.14 -12.00
CA LEU A 402 -12.70 20.19 -11.63
C LEU A 402 -12.76 21.31 -12.67
N ARG A 403 -11.60 21.74 -13.18
CA ARG A 403 -11.52 22.78 -14.22
C ARG A 403 -12.30 22.41 -15.48
N TYR A 404 -12.20 21.17 -15.95
CA TYR A 404 -12.94 20.72 -17.14
C TYR A 404 -14.43 20.62 -16.90
N ARG A 405 -14.88 20.18 -15.72
CA ARG A 405 -16.31 20.19 -15.40
C ARG A 405 -16.85 21.61 -15.39
N ILE A 406 -16.15 22.54 -14.75
CA ILE A 406 -16.54 23.96 -14.74
C ILE A 406 -16.65 24.50 -16.17
N ASP A 407 -15.65 24.27 -17.02
CA ASP A 407 -15.64 24.76 -18.39
C ASP A 407 -16.75 24.12 -19.26
N PHE A 408 -17.14 22.86 -18.99
CA PHE A 408 -18.24 22.21 -19.70
C PHE A 408 -19.60 22.80 -19.34
N TYR A 409 -19.89 22.91 -18.04
CA TYR A 409 -21.18 23.41 -17.55
C TYR A 409 -21.34 24.93 -17.68
N LYS A 410 -20.25 25.66 -17.94
CA LYS A 410 -20.26 27.12 -18.17
C LYS A 410 -21.26 27.54 -19.25
N GLU A 411 -21.38 26.76 -20.31
CA GLU A 411 -22.30 27.04 -21.43
C GLU A 411 -23.76 26.70 -21.10
N PHE A 412 -24.01 26.02 -19.97
CA PHE A 412 -25.32 25.53 -19.56
C PHE A 412 -25.82 26.16 -18.25
N GLY A 413 -25.23 27.28 -17.81
CA GLY A 413 -25.67 27.98 -16.60
C GLY A 413 -24.84 27.72 -15.34
N GLY A 414 -23.74 26.96 -15.44
CA GLY A 414 -22.74 26.80 -14.37
C GLY A 414 -22.68 25.40 -13.74
N TYR A 415 -21.54 25.07 -13.14
CA TYR A 415 -21.28 23.73 -12.59
C TYR A 415 -22.11 23.42 -11.35
N VAL A 416 -22.26 24.39 -10.44
CA VAL A 416 -22.94 24.17 -9.16
C VAL A 416 -24.45 24.07 -9.35
N GLU A 417 -24.98 24.80 -10.33
CA GLU A 417 -26.39 24.89 -10.67
C GLU A 417 -26.90 23.62 -11.37
N ASN A 418 -26.05 22.95 -12.14
CA ASN A 418 -26.39 21.77 -12.92
C ASN A 418 -26.00 20.43 -12.25
N THR A 419 -25.36 20.47 -11.09
CA THR A 419 -24.88 19.26 -10.39
C THR A 419 -25.26 19.28 -8.92
N GLU A 420 -25.51 18.12 -8.33
CA GLU A 420 -25.80 17.96 -6.90
C GLU A 420 -24.64 17.24 -6.21
N ALA A 421 -24.27 17.67 -4.99
CA ALA A 421 -23.23 16.98 -4.21
C ALA A 421 -23.70 15.60 -3.75
N GLU A 422 -22.81 14.62 -3.84
CA GLU A 422 -23.06 13.24 -3.39
C GLU A 422 -23.14 13.19 -1.85
N LEU A 423 -24.32 12.88 -1.29
CA LEU A 423 -24.58 12.87 0.16
C LEU A 423 -24.10 11.60 0.88
N SER A 424 -23.77 10.52 0.15
CA SER A 424 -23.48 9.18 0.69
C SER A 424 -22.04 9.02 1.22
N TYR A 425 -21.12 9.91 0.88
CA TYR A 425 -19.72 9.83 1.32
C TYR A 425 -19.49 10.70 2.55
N GLY A 426 -19.46 10.08 3.75
CA GLY A 426 -19.38 10.73 5.06
C GLY A 426 -18.04 11.40 5.41
N GLY A 427 -17.40 12.08 4.45
CA GLY A 427 -16.22 12.92 4.68
C GLY A 427 -16.65 14.34 5.05
N ASN A 428 -16.29 14.80 6.25
CA ASN A 428 -16.49 16.19 6.70
C ASN A 428 -15.60 17.22 5.96
N ASP A 429 -15.02 16.85 4.81
CA ASP A 429 -14.09 17.70 4.07
C ASP A 429 -14.82 18.38 2.89
N THR A 430 -15.00 19.69 2.99
CA THR A 430 -15.67 20.51 1.97
C THR A 430 -15.00 20.45 0.60
N SER A 431 -13.73 20.04 0.53
CA SER A 431 -12.99 19.80 -0.72
C SER A 431 -13.54 18.60 -1.49
N GLU A 432 -13.75 17.46 -0.82
CA GLU A 432 -14.20 16.21 -1.47
C GLU A 432 -15.66 16.32 -1.96
N ALA A 433 -16.49 17.09 -1.25
CA ALA A 433 -17.89 17.35 -1.62
C ALA A 433 -18.05 18.17 -2.92
N ASN A 434 -17.05 18.97 -3.29
CA ASN A 434 -17.05 19.73 -4.55
C ASN A 434 -16.55 18.90 -5.74
N GLU A 435 -15.71 17.90 -5.49
CA GLU A 435 -15.22 16.97 -6.51
C GLU A 435 -16.28 15.92 -6.90
N ARG A 436 -17.09 15.46 -5.95
CA ARG A 436 -18.16 14.47 -6.15
C ARG A 436 -19.54 15.13 -6.28
N ARG A 437 -19.78 15.73 -7.45
CA ARG A 437 -21.11 16.22 -7.84
C ARG A 437 -21.64 15.46 -9.06
N ILE A 438 -22.94 15.24 -9.13
CA ILE A 438 -23.59 14.41 -10.17
C ILE A 438 -24.67 15.23 -10.87
N CYS A 439 -24.79 15.09 -12.19
CA CYS A 439 -25.87 15.71 -12.95
C CYS A 439 -27.05 14.72 -13.09
N LYS A 440 -28.08 14.85 -12.25
CA LYS A 440 -29.23 13.92 -12.26
C LYS A 440 -30.16 14.07 -13.46
N SER A 441 -30.25 15.27 -14.02
CA SER A 441 -31.18 15.61 -15.10
C SER A 441 -30.47 16.40 -16.21
N PRO A 442 -29.60 15.75 -17.00
CA PRO A 442 -28.89 16.42 -18.09
C PRO A 442 -29.86 16.83 -19.20
N SER A 443 -29.70 18.05 -19.73
CA SER A 443 -30.45 18.52 -20.90
C SER A 443 -30.02 17.78 -22.17
N GLU A 444 -30.89 17.76 -23.18
CA GLU A 444 -30.62 17.13 -24.48
C GLU A 444 -29.32 17.66 -25.12
N ASN A 445 -29.06 18.96 -25.01
CA ASN A 445 -27.83 19.58 -25.51
C ASN A 445 -26.58 19.15 -24.72
N MET A 446 -26.70 18.90 -23.42
CA MET A 446 -25.60 18.36 -22.62
C MET A 446 -25.29 16.92 -23.03
N GLN A 447 -26.31 16.10 -23.28
CA GLN A 447 -26.15 14.70 -23.73
C GLN A 447 -25.50 14.65 -25.12
N LYS A 448 -25.98 15.45 -26.08
CA LYS A 448 -25.38 15.60 -27.42
C LYS A 448 -23.90 16.00 -27.36
N LYS A 449 -23.58 17.00 -26.53
CA LYS A 449 -22.21 17.47 -26.35
C LYS A 449 -21.33 16.40 -25.71
N ALA A 450 -21.77 15.78 -24.61
CA ALA A 450 -21.01 14.70 -23.95
C ALA A 450 -20.72 13.53 -24.91
N SER A 451 -21.72 13.14 -25.71
CA SER A 451 -21.60 12.09 -26.72
C SER A 451 -20.63 12.44 -27.85
N ALA A 452 -20.61 13.69 -28.32
CA ALA A 452 -19.63 14.13 -29.31
C ALA A 452 -18.19 14.06 -28.79
N TYR A 453 -17.97 14.39 -27.52
CA TYR A 453 -16.65 14.27 -26.90
C TYR A 453 -16.24 12.81 -26.69
N TYR A 454 -17.19 11.91 -26.39
CA TYR A 454 -16.94 10.46 -26.35
C TYR A 454 -16.34 9.96 -27.66
N GLU A 455 -17.06 10.21 -28.75
CA GLU A 455 -16.71 9.70 -30.07
C GLU A 455 -15.36 10.24 -30.54
N ILE A 456 -15.06 11.52 -30.29
CA ILE A 456 -13.77 12.11 -30.66
C ILE A 456 -12.61 11.52 -29.86
N CYS A 457 -12.80 11.22 -28.58
CA CYS A 457 -11.73 10.69 -27.73
C CYS A 457 -11.37 9.25 -28.06
N TYR A 458 -12.37 8.44 -28.42
CA TYR A 458 -12.18 7.03 -28.73
C TYR A 458 -12.07 6.71 -30.24
N GLY A 459 -12.59 7.56 -31.11
CA GLY A 459 -12.62 7.38 -32.56
C GLY A 459 -11.38 7.90 -33.30
N ILE A 460 -10.63 8.83 -32.70
CA ILE A 460 -9.30 9.21 -33.20
C ILE A 460 -8.30 8.18 -32.67
N LYS A 461 -7.32 7.75 -33.50
CA LYS A 461 -6.28 6.71 -33.22
C LYS A 461 -5.42 6.88 -31.95
N PHE A 462 -5.78 7.76 -31.04
CA PHE A 462 -5.15 7.95 -29.74
C PHE A 462 -6.03 7.29 -28.68
N ASN A 463 -5.51 6.21 -28.07
CA ASN A 463 -6.15 5.42 -27.03
C ASN A 463 -6.31 6.21 -25.71
N PHE A 464 -7.12 7.27 -25.67
CA PHE A 464 -7.39 8.03 -24.44
C PHE A 464 -8.90 8.22 -24.24
N ALA A 465 -9.34 7.90 -23.04
CA ALA A 465 -10.65 7.34 -22.77
C ALA A 465 -11.53 8.24 -21.88
N PHE A 466 -10.94 9.32 -21.36
CA PHE A 466 -11.49 9.96 -20.17
C PHE A 466 -12.79 10.76 -20.35
N VAL A 467 -13.06 11.26 -21.55
CA VAL A 467 -13.76 12.56 -21.62
C VAL A 467 -15.26 12.49 -21.33
N ILE A 468 -15.91 11.32 -21.39
CA ILE A 468 -17.33 11.20 -21.00
C ILE A 468 -17.55 11.41 -19.51
N TYR A 469 -16.67 10.84 -18.67
CA TYR A 469 -16.92 10.71 -17.23
C TYR A 469 -16.79 12.03 -16.46
N LEU A 470 -16.50 13.11 -17.17
CA LEU A 470 -16.60 14.48 -16.66
C LEU A 470 -18.06 14.99 -16.64
N PHE A 471 -18.97 14.36 -17.39
CA PHE A 471 -20.29 14.92 -17.73
C PHE A 471 -21.49 14.13 -17.17
N ILE A 472 -21.23 12.95 -16.60
CA ILE A 472 -22.13 12.18 -15.73
C ILE A 472 -21.84 12.63 -14.30
#